data_AF-A0A7V3SV71-F1
#
_entry.id   AF-A0A7V3SV71-F1
#
_cell.length_a   1.000
_cell.length_b   1.000
_cell.length_c   1.000
_cell.angle_alpha   90.00
_cell.angle_beta   90.00
_cell.angle_gamma   90.00
#
_symmetry.space_group_name_H-M   'P 1'
#
loop_
_entity.id
_entity.type
_entity.pdbx_description
1 polymer ?
#
loop_
_entity_poly.entity_id
_entity_poly.type
_entity_poly.pdbx_seq_one_letter_code
_entity_poly.pdbx_strand_id
1 'polypeptide(L)'
;MDVIPLPEWNDILHEIFQRGSIIVIIGSTDSGKSCLARYLIDRLLSTKRKVSIVDSDIGQSTIGLPGTISMKSYLGELNISEDILLNRMIFIGFINPAKDIRLVVNSTAILVNSIRNTSEFIIVDTSGLISGIYGKILKIEKIKKINPDYIIGIQKNNELEHIIGSLDNVKGKVFVIP
;
A
#
# COMPACT_ATOMS: atom_id res chain seq x y z
N MET A 1 0.49 -8.27 17.29
CA MET A 1 1.94 -8.53 17.17
C MET A 1 2.63 -7.19 17.24
N ASP A 2 3.66 -7.08 18.07
CA ASP A 2 4.50 -5.89 18.11
C ASP A 2 5.35 -5.84 16.84
N VAL A 3 5.26 -4.74 16.09
CA VAL A 3 6.09 -4.54 14.90
C VAL A 3 7.44 -4.00 15.36
N ILE A 4 8.51 -4.75 15.10
CA ILE A 4 9.88 -4.30 15.39
C ILE A 4 10.33 -3.41 14.23
N PRO A 5 10.53 -2.09 14.45
CA PRO A 5 10.89 -1.19 13.37
C PRO A 5 12.35 -1.37 12.94
N LEU A 6 12.60 -1.34 11.64
CA LEU A 6 13.94 -1.23 11.09
C LEU A 6 14.39 0.25 11.06
N PRO A 7 15.68 0.56 11.24
CA PRO A 7 16.17 1.94 11.26
C PRO A 7 15.73 2.77 10.04
N GLU A 8 15.77 2.17 8.85
CA GLU A 8 15.42 2.79 7.57
C GLU A 8 13.95 3.23 7.51
N TRP A 9 13.07 2.62 8.32
CA TRP A 9 11.67 2.99 8.38
C TRP A 9 11.47 4.36 9.04
N ASN A 10 12.34 4.75 9.98
CA ASN A 10 12.28 6.06 10.61
C ASN A 10 12.65 7.17 9.61
N ASP A 11 13.67 6.94 8.77
CA ASP A 11 14.08 7.91 7.75
C ASP A 11 12.96 8.17 6.73
N ILE A 12 12.31 7.10 6.27
CA ILE A 12 11.13 7.20 5.40
C ILE A 12 9.99 7.95 6.10
N LEU A 13 9.75 7.64 7.38
CA LEU A 13 8.70 8.29 8.16
C LEU A 13 8.95 9.80 8.30
N HIS A 14 10.19 10.23 8.53
CA HIS A 14 10.57 11.64 8.60
C HIS A 14 10.27 12.40 7.29
N GLU A 15 10.50 11.76 6.14
CA GLU A 15 10.16 12.30 4.82
C GLU A 15 8.63 12.38 4.61
N ILE A 16 7.90 11.34 5.01
CA ILE A 16 6.44 11.29 4.89
C ILE A 16 5.78 12.38 5.73
N PHE A 17 6.26 12.68 6.94
CA PHE A 17 5.63 13.69 7.81
C PHE A 17 5.57 15.10 7.22
N GLN A 18 6.45 15.43 6.26
CA GLN A 18 6.53 16.77 5.68
C GLN A 18 5.42 17.06 4.65
N ARG A 19 4.77 16.03 4.10
CA ARG A 19 3.68 16.15 3.12
C ARG A 19 2.56 15.15 3.46
N GLY A 20 1.32 15.61 3.58
CA GLY A 20 0.17 14.69 3.46
C GLY A 20 0.30 13.91 2.15
N SER A 21 0.19 12.58 2.20
CA SER A 21 0.77 11.71 1.16
C SER A 21 0.00 10.43 0.89
N ILE A 22 0.02 10.04 -0.38
CA ILE A 22 -0.32 8.69 -0.83
C ILE A 22 0.96 7.88 -0.97
N ILE A 23 1.02 6.77 -0.23
CA ILE A 23 2.18 5.89 -0.14
C ILE A 23 1.79 4.53 -0.72
N VAL A 24 2.50 4.06 -1.75
CA VAL A 24 2.31 2.72 -2.31
C VAL A 24 3.48 1.84 -1.88
N ILE A 25 3.19 0.71 -1.24
CA ILE A 25 4.20 -0.25 -0.79
C ILE A 25 4.23 -1.44 -1.76
N ILE A 26 5.39 -1.76 -2.31
CA ILE A 26 5.61 -2.90 -3.23
C ILE A 26 6.74 -3.80 -2.71
N GLY A 27 6.73 -5.07 -3.14
CA GLY A 27 7.64 -6.10 -2.67
C GLY A 27 7.09 -7.49 -2.94
N SER A 28 7.93 -8.51 -2.78
CA SER A 28 7.55 -9.92 -2.92
C SER A 28 6.60 -10.37 -1.80
N THR A 29 6.00 -11.55 -1.94
CA THR A 29 5.23 -12.18 -0.85
C THR A 29 6.11 -12.32 0.40
N ASP A 30 5.54 -12.08 1.59
CA ASP A 30 6.24 -12.17 2.88
C ASP A 30 7.49 -11.27 3.04
N SER A 31 7.60 -10.20 2.25
CA SER A 31 8.70 -9.24 2.38
C SER A 31 8.56 -8.25 3.54
N GLY A 32 7.43 -8.25 4.26
CA GLY A 32 7.18 -7.30 5.37
C GLY A 32 6.35 -6.06 5.01
N LYS A 33 5.76 -5.98 3.81
CA LYS A 33 4.91 -4.84 3.36
C LYS A 33 3.80 -4.49 4.35
N SER A 34 3.02 -5.49 4.78
CA SER A 34 1.91 -5.28 5.70
C SER A 34 2.39 -4.89 7.10
N CYS A 35 3.57 -5.37 7.53
CA CYS A 35 4.23 -4.92 8.77
C CYS A 35 4.62 -3.45 8.68
N LEU A 36 5.25 -3.03 7.57
CA LEU A 36 5.58 -1.63 7.33
C LEU A 36 4.32 -0.77 7.27
N ALA A 37 3.26 -1.23 6.58
CA ALA A 37 1.98 -0.53 6.53
C ALA A 37 1.41 -0.30 7.93
N ARG A 38 1.40 -1.34 8.79
CA ARG A 38 0.95 -1.24 10.19
C ARG A 38 1.80 -0.26 10.99
N TYR A 39 3.12 -0.32 10.87
CA TYR A 39 4.04 0.61 11.53
C TYR A 39 3.79 2.05 11.09
N LEU A 40 3.67 2.32 9.80
CA LEU A 40 3.39 3.65 9.28
C LEU A 40 2.04 4.17 9.78
N ILE A 41 0.99 3.34 9.79
CA ILE A 41 -0.32 3.74 10.32
C ILE A 41 -0.21 4.18 11.77
N ASP A 42 0.40 3.36 12.62
CA ASP A 42 0.55 3.63 14.06
C ASP A 42 1.32 4.95 14.30
N ARG A 43 2.45 5.13 13.60
CA ARG A 43 3.27 6.33 13.74
C ARG A 43 2.59 7.59 13.20
N LEU A 44 1.90 7.50 12.05
CA LEU A 44 1.21 8.64 11.48
C LEU A 44 -0.01 9.04 12.32
N LEU A 45 -0.69 8.07 12.94
CA LEU A 45 -1.83 8.32 13.83
C LEU A 45 -1.45 9.12 15.09
N SER A 46 -0.22 8.95 15.59
CA SER A 46 0.29 9.76 16.71
C SER A 46 0.24 11.28 16.46
N THR A 47 0.14 11.71 15.20
CA THR A 47 -0.02 13.12 14.82
C THR A 47 -1.46 13.63 14.87
N LYS A 48 -2.41 12.80 15.30
CA LYS A 48 -3.86 13.09 15.34
C LYS A 48 -4.45 13.44 13.96
N ARG A 49 -3.79 13.02 12.89
CA ARG A 49 -4.23 13.17 11.50
C ARG A 49 -4.99 11.92 11.06
N LYS A 50 -5.91 12.08 10.11
CA LYS A 50 -6.66 10.96 9.55
C LYS A 50 -5.77 10.14 8.62
N VAL A 51 -5.55 8.89 8.98
CA VAL A 51 -4.78 7.92 8.19
C VAL A 51 -5.74 6.93 7.57
N SER A 52 -5.46 6.45 6.36
CA SER A 52 -6.26 5.40 5.74
C SER A 52 -5.37 4.37 5.08
N ILE A 53 -5.85 3.14 5.06
CA ILE A 53 -5.22 2.02 4.36
C ILE A 53 -6.15 1.54 3.25
N VAL A 54 -5.57 1.24 2.09
CA VAL A 54 -6.19 0.45 1.03
C VAL A 54 -5.38 -0.83 0.90
N ASP A 55 -5.95 -1.94 1.35
CA ASP A 55 -5.40 -3.26 1.15
C ASP A 55 -5.84 -3.78 -0.21
N SER A 56 -4.85 -3.95 -1.09
CA SER A 56 -5.06 -4.43 -2.45
C SER A 56 -4.36 -5.76 -2.73
N ASP A 57 -3.99 -6.49 -1.68
CA ASP A 57 -3.60 -7.90 -1.77
C ASP A 57 -4.84 -8.81 -1.76
N ILE A 58 -5.41 -9.02 -2.94
CA ILE A 58 -6.59 -9.89 -3.10
C ILE A 58 -6.31 -11.37 -2.77
N GLY A 59 -5.05 -11.78 -2.62
CA GLY A 59 -4.66 -13.15 -2.30
C GLY A 59 -4.48 -13.38 -0.81
N GLN A 60 -3.82 -12.45 -0.14
CA GLN A 60 -3.48 -12.51 1.29
C GLN A 60 -3.87 -11.20 1.99
N SER A 61 -5.15 -10.83 1.90
CA SER A 61 -5.66 -9.61 2.52
C SER A 61 -5.45 -9.65 4.04
N THR A 62 -4.95 -8.53 4.59
CA THR A 62 -4.68 -8.35 6.02
C THR A 62 -5.88 -7.79 6.77
N ILE A 63 -6.70 -6.95 6.11
CA ILE A 63 -7.86 -6.30 6.74
C ILE A 63 -9.20 -6.80 6.19
N GLY A 64 -9.19 -7.40 5.00
CA GLY A 64 -10.37 -7.84 4.27
C GLY A 64 -10.48 -9.35 4.15
N LEU A 65 -11.43 -9.79 3.35
CA LEU A 65 -11.56 -11.19 2.95
C LEU A 65 -10.71 -11.46 1.70
N PRO A 66 -10.23 -12.70 1.49
CA PRO A 66 -9.63 -13.09 0.22
C PRO A 66 -10.56 -12.77 -0.96
N GLY A 67 -9.97 -12.27 -2.05
CA GLY A 67 -10.69 -11.85 -3.24
C GLY A 67 -11.36 -10.48 -3.13
N THR A 68 -10.99 -9.67 -2.15
CA THR A 68 -11.48 -8.29 -2.00
C THR A 68 -10.34 -7.29 -2.00
N ILE A 69 -10.67 -6.04 -2.37
CA ILE A 69 -9.85 -4.87 -2.08
C ILE A 69 -10.59 -4.09 -1.02
N SER A 70 -9.93 -3.78 0.07
CA SER A 70 -10.56 -3.25 1.28
C SER A 70 -9.95 -1.91 1.65
N MET A 71 -10.78 -1.03 2.22
CA MET A 71 -10.33 0.27 2.68
C MET A 71 -10.84 0.55 4.09
N LYS A 72 -9.94 1.13 4.88
CA LYS A 72 -10.22 1.57 6.24
C LYS A 72 -9.57 2.91 6.54
N SER A 73 -10.26 3.73 7.31
CA SER A 73 -9.78 5.01 7.83
C SER A 73 -9.72 4.96 9.35
N TYR A 74 -8.71 5.63 9.90
CA TYR A 74 -8.42 5.74 11.31
C TYR A 74 -8.27 7.22 11.67
N LEU A 75 -8.70 7.59 12.87
CA LEU A 75 -8.50 8.92 13.43
C LEU A 75 -8.16 8.79 14.91
N GLY A 76 -7.08 9.44 15.35
CA GLY A 76 -6.61 9.31 16.73
C GLY A 76 -5.66 8.13 16.87
N GLU A 77 -6.02 7.12 17.64
CA GLU A 77 -5.17 5.95 17.94
C GLU A 77 -5.77 4.66 17.36
N LEU A 78 -4.96 3.62 17.21
CA LEU A 78 -5.43 2.30 16.79
C LEU A 78 -6.24 1.66 17.92
N ASN A 79 -7.56 1.58 17.75
CA ASN A 79 -8.45 0.91 18.68
C ASN A 79 -8.88 -0.45 18.13
N ILE A 80 -8.54 -1.54 18.82
CA ILE A 80 -8.85 -2.93 18.42
C ILE A 80 -10.35 -3.14 18.15
N SER A 81 -11.23 -2.45 18.88
CA SER A 81 -12.68 -2.58 18.68
C SER A 81 -13.18 -1.87 17.41
N GLU A 82 -12.58 -0.72 17.08
CA GLU A 82 -12.85 -0.02 15.82
C GLU A 82 -12.18 -0.72 14.63
N ASP A 83 -11.06 -1.42 14.85
CA ASP A 83 -10.31 -2.21 13.87
C ASP A 83 -11.14 -3.34 13.23
N ILE A 84 -12.27 -3.75 13.83
CA ILE A 84 -13.13 -4.82 13.31
C ILE A 84 -13.99 -4.39 12.10
N LEU A 85 -14.40 -3.13 11.99
CA LEU A 85 -15.33 -2.69 10.93
C LEU A 85 -14.60 -2.04 9.74
N LEU A 86 -14.72 -2.62 8.55
CA LEU A 86 -14.23 -2.02 7.30
C LEU A 86 -15.13 -0.86 6.88
N ASN A 87 -14.52 0.21 6.33
CA ASN A 87 -15.31 1.33 5.81
C ASN A 87 -15.89 1.01 4.42
N ARG A 88 -15.09 0.43 3.53
CA ARG A 88 -15.52 -0.02 2.19
C ARG A 88 -14.74 -1.24 1.74
N MET A 89 -15.36 -2.02 0.87
CA MET A 89 -14.76 -3.20 0.26
C MET A 89 -15.34 -3.39 -1.15
N ILE A 90 -14.49 -3.83 -2.07
CA ILE A 90 -14.88 -4.22 -3.44
C ILE A 90 -14.56 -5.70 -3.59
N PHE A 91 -15.57 -6.52 -3.86
CA PHE A 91 -15.40 -7.93 -4.17
C PHE A 91 -14.93 -8.11 -5.62
N ILE A 92 -13.78 -8.74 -5.80
CA ILE A 92 -13.15 -8.99 -7.09
C ILE A 92 -13.53 -10.37 -7.64
N GLY A 93 -13.81 -11.33 -6.76
CA GLY A 93 -14.26 -12.68 -7.13
C GLY A 93 -13.16 -13.66 -7.52
N PHE A 94 -11.88 -13.29 -7.33
CA PHE A 94 -10.73 -14.16 -7.49
C PHE A 94 -9.53 -13.66 -6.68
N ILE A 95 -8.58 -14.55 -6.39
CA ILE A 95 -7.42 -14.28 -5.52
C ILE A 95 -6.10 -14.10 -6.29
N ASN A 96 -6.06 -14.41 -7.59
CA ASN A 96 -4.87 -14.21 -8.42
C ASN A 96 -5.01 -12.92 -9.23
N PRO A 97 -4.24 -11.86 -8.94
CA PRO A 97 -4.37 -10.57 -9.63
C PRO A 97 -3.97 -10.61 -11.11
N ALA A 98 -3.24 -11.65 -11.55
CA ALA A 98 -2.93 -11.84 -12.98
C ALA A 98 -4.16 -12.20 -13.83
N LYS A 99 -5.26 -12.66 -13.20
CA LYS A 99 -6.50 -13.03 -13.92
C LYS A 99 -7.16 -11.82 -14.59
N ASP A 100 -7.16 -10.67 -13.94
CA ASP A 100 -7.59 -9.40 -14.52
C ASP A 100 -6.90 -8.22 -13.82
N ILE A 101 -5.73 -7.86 -14.34
CA ILE A 101 -4.91 -6.75 -13.82
C ILE A 101 -5.69 -5.44 -13.86
N ARG A 102 -6.48 -5.19 -14.91
CA ARG A 102 -7.20 -3.92 -15.10
C ARG A 102 -8.26 -3.75 -14.02
N LEU A 103 -9.03 -4.80 -13.73
CA LEU A 103 -10.02 -4.79 -12.67
C LEU A 103 -9.36 -4.49 -11.31
N VAL A 104 -8.26 -5.18 -10.98
CA VAL A 104 -7.56 -4.98 -9.70
C VAL A 104 -7.01 -3.55 -9.57
N VAL A 105 -6.37 -3.04 -10.63
CA VAL A 105 -5.83 -1.67 -10.67
C VAL A 105 -6.93 -0.64 -10.52
N ASN A 106 -8.01 -0.74 -11.31
CA ASN A 106 -9.11 0.22 -11.28
C ASN A 106 -9.86 0.20 -9.94
N SER A 107 -10.14 -0.98 -9.39
CA SER A 107 -10.79 -1.12 -8.09
C SER A 107 -9.93 -0.56 -6.95
N THR A 108 -8.60 -0.74 -7.00
CA THR A 108 -7.68 -0.08 -6.05
C THR A 108 -7.79 1.44 -6.15
N ALA A 109 -7.72 1.97 -7.38
CA ALA A 109 -7.78 3.42 -7.61
C ALA A 109 -9.12 4.03 -7.21
N ILE A 110 -10.25 3.31 -7.38
CA ILE A 110 -11.57 3.74 -6.92
C ILE A 110 -11.55 3.97 -5.40
N LEU A 111 -11.03 3.01 -4.62
CA LEU A 111 -10.98 3.15 -3.18
C LEU A 111 -10.03 4.28 -2.77
N VAL A 112 -8.83 4.37 -3.34
CA VAL A 112 -7.88 5.47 -3.06
C VAL A 112 -8.51 6.83 -3.36
N ASN A 113 -9.14 7.00 -4.52
CA ASN A 113 -9.74 8.28 -4.91
C ASN A 113 -10.94 8.64 -4.04
N SER A 114 -11.68 7.66 -3.51
CA SER A 114 -12.81 7.91 -2.61
C SER A 114 -12.41 8.56 -1.27
N ILE A 115 -11.15 8.44 -0.85
CA ILE A 115 -10.63 8.99 0.40
C ILE A 115 -9.56 10.06 0.22
N ARG A 116 -9.09 10.31 -1.01
CA ARG A 116 -8.01 11.26 -1.35
C ARG A 116 -8.17 12.65 -0.73
N ASN A 117 -9.40 13.16 -0.65
CA ASN A 117 -9.68 14.50 -0.11
C ASN A 117 -10.09 14.50 1.37
N THR A 118 -10.15 13.34 2.01
CA THR A 118 -10.65 13.20 3.38
C THR A 118 -9.64 12.54 4.32
N SER A 119 -8.51 12.09 3.80
CA SER A 119 -7.45 11.42 4.53
C SER A 119 -6.15 12.14 4.24
N GLU A 120 -5.42 12.47 5.29
CA GLU A 120 -4.14 13.15 5.20
C GLU A 120 -3.04 12.21 4.73
N PHE A 121 -3.14 10.93 5.12
CA PHE A 121 -2.26 9.88 4.68
C PHE A 121 -3.05 8.70 4.15
N ILE A 122 -2.63 8.16 2.99
CA ILE A 122 -3.22 6.97 2.38
C ILE A 122 -2.11 5.97 2.10
N ILE A 123 -2.12 4.85 2.82
CA ILE A 123 -1.18 3.75 2.62
C ILE A 123 -1.86 2.69 1.76
N VAL A 124 -1.22 2.32 0.66
CA VAL A 124 -1.69 1.28 -0.26
C VAL A 124 -0.79 0.06 -0.10
N ASP A 125 -1.29 -0.94 0.61
CA ASP A 125 -0.65 -2.25 0.69
C ASP A 125 -1.01 -3.06 -0.56
N THR A 126 -0.04 -3.74 -1.14
CA THR A 126 -0.18 -4.38 -2.45
C THR A 126 0.26 -5.84 -2.42
N SER A 127 -0.26 -6.63 -3.37
CA SER A 127 0.07 -8.06 -3.44
C SER A 127 1.55 -8.37 -3.66
N GLY A 128 1.98 -9.59 -3.32
CA GLY A 128 3.35 -10.06 -3.57
C GLY A 128 3.73 -10.30 -5.04
N LEU A 129 2.80 -10.11 -6.00
CA LEU A 129 3.04 -10.38 -7.42
C LEU A 129 3.94 -9.30 -8.05
N ILE A 130 5.24 -9.56 -8.10
CA ILE A 130 6.26 -8.68 -8.70
C ILE A 130 6.95 -9.31 -9.92
N SER A 131 6.99 -10.65 -10.00
CA SER A 131 7.74 -11.38 -11.01
C SER A 131 7.02 -11.46 -12.36
N GLY A 132 7.82 -11.56 -13.43
CA GLY A 132 7.34 -11.72 -14.79
C GLY A 132 6.58 -10.51 -15.34
N ILE A 133 6.03 -10.66 -16.54
CA ILE A 133 5.33 -9.58 -17.24
C ILE A 133 4.08 -9.10 -16.48
N TYR A 134 3.34 -10.03 -15.85
CA TYR A 134 2.13 -9.70 -15.11
C TYR A 134 2.43 -8.91 -13.84
N GLY A 135 3.45 -9.29 -13.06
CA GLY A 135 3.86 -8.52 -11.89
C GLY A 135 4.35 -7.13 -12.26
N LYS A 136 5.16 -7.03 -13.31
CA LYS A 136 5.62 -5.74 -13.85
C LYS A 136 4.47 -4.83 -14.24
N ILE A 137 3.55 -5.30 -15.09
CA ILE A 137 2.40 -4.52 -15.55
C ILE A 137 1.50 -4.15 -14.37
N LEU A 138 1.20 -5.09 -13.46
CA LEU A 138 0.34 -4.84 -12.31
C LEU A 138 0.88 -3.68 -11.44
N LYS A 139 2.17 -3.68 -11.11
CA LYS A 139 2.76 -2.63 -10.27
C LYS A 139 2.82 -1.30 -10.99
N ILE A 140 3.32 -1.27 -12.22
CA ILE A 140 3.45 -0.04 -13.01
C ILE A 140 2.07 0.61 -13.22
N GLU A 141 1.08 -0.15 -13.66
CA GLU A 141 -0.27 0.39 -13.90
C GLU A 141 -0.93 0.86 -12.61
N LYS A 142 -0.77 0.13 -11.50
CA LYS A 142 -1.27 0.55 -10.19
C LYS A 142 -0.63 1.86 -9.75
N ILE A 143 0.69 1.97 -9.82
CA ILE A 143 1.45 3.17 -9.45
C ILE A 143 1.03 4.36 -10.33
N LYS A 144 0.99 4.19 -11.66
CA LYS A 144 0.58 5.26 -12.58
C LYS A 144 -0.86 5.72 -12.34
N LYS A 145 -1.79 4.78 -12.12
CA LYS A 145 -3.20 5.10 -11.90
C LYS A 145 -3.44 5.80 -10.56
N ILE A 146 -2.72 5.40 -9.51
CA ILE A 146 -2.81 6.00 -8.17
C ILE A 146 -2.10 7.35 -8.13
N ASN A 147 -1.01 7.52 -8.89
CA ASN A 147 -0.14 8.69 -8.86
C ASN A 147 0.24 9.05 -7.40
N PRO A 148 0.99 8.17 -6.71
CA PRO A 148 1.36 8.37 -5.31
C PRO A 148 2.47 9.41 -5.15
N ASP A 149 2.57 9.96 -3.95
CA ASP A 149 3.66 10.86 -3.54
C ASP A 149 4.91 10.07 -3.16
N TYR A 150 4.73 8.86 -2.63
CA TYR A 150 5.81 7.96 -2.23
C TYR A 150 5.58 6.53 -2.71
N ILE A 151 6.66 5.88 -3.14
CA ILE A 151 6.69 4.47 -3.50
C ILE A 151 7.78 3.82 -2.67
N ILE A 152 7.41 2.85 -1.82
CA ILE A 152 8.36 2.13 -0.99
C ILE A 152 8.46 0.69 -1.50
N GLY A 153 9.62 0.35 -2.06
CA GLY A 153 9.96 -1.01 -2.44
C GLY A 153 10.71 -1.73 -1.33
N ILE A 154 10.22 -2.91 -0.94
CA ILE A 154 10.94 -3.81 -0.04
C ILE A 154 11.50 -4.96 -0.87
N GLN A 155 12.84 -5.12 -0.88
CA GLN A 155 13.54 -6.14 -1.66
C GLN A 155 14.78 -6.65 -0.94
N LYS A 156 15.08 -7.95 -1.08
CA LYS A 156 16.31 -8.53 -0.53
C LYS A 156 17.50 -8.41 -1.46
N ASN A 157 17.26 -8.53 -2.76
CA ASN A 157 18.28 -8.48 -3.79
C ASN A 157 17.92 -7.36 -4.78
N ASN A 158 17.61 -7.72 -6.02
CA ASN A 158 17.27 -6.81 -7.10
C ASN A 158 15.91 -7.13 -7.74
N GLU A 159 15.04 -7.84 -7.02
CA GLU A 159 13.78 -8.35 -7.56
C GLU A 159 12.75 -7.26 -7.94
N LEU A 160 12.96 -5.99 -7.59
CA LEU A 160 12.11 -4.87 -8.04
C LEU A 160 12.74 -4.00 -9.12
N GLU A 161 14.01 -4.22 -9.51
CA GLU A 161 14.70 -3.34 -10.47
C GLU A 161 13.95 -3.24 -11.81
N HIS A 162 13.36 -4.34 -12.28
CA HIS A 162 12.60 -4.35 -13.53
C HIS A 162 11.28 -3.58 -13.46
N ILE A 163 10.77 -3.31 -12.26
CA ILE A 163 9.59 -2.47 -12.01
C ILE A 163 10.05 -1.02 -11.82
N ILE A 164 10.97 -0.78 -10.90
CA ILE A 164 11.42 0.56 -10.49
C ILE A 164 12.10 1.29 -11.65
N GLY A 165 12.98 0.61 -12.39
CA GLY A 165 13.62 1.16 -13.59
C GLY A 165 12.66 1.37 -14.77
N SER A 166 11.35 1.21 -14.59
CA SER A 166 10.32 1.55 -15.58
C SER A 166 9.36 2.64 -15.07
N LEU A 167 9.71 3.30 -13.96
CA LEU A 167 8.92 4.37 -13.34
C LEU A 167 9.42 5.79 -13.69
N ASP A 168 10.23 5.94 -14.75
CA ASP A 168 10.92 7.19 -15.12
C ASP A 168 10.03 8.45 -15.26
N ASN A 169 8.71 8.29 -15.35
CA ASN A 169 7.74 9.38 -15.48
C ASN A 169 6.78 9.50 -14.29
N VAL A 170 7.05 8.81 -13.17
CA VAL A 170 6.22 8.91 -11.96
C VAL A 170 6.72 10.06 -11.09
N LYS A 171 5.78 10.89 -10.61
CA LYS A 171 6.11 12.07 -9.79
C LYS A 171 6.57 11.72 -8.37
N GLY A 172 6.11 10.59 -7.85
CA GLY A 172 6.37 10.16 -6.47
C GLY A 172 7.83 9.80 -6.24
N LYS A 173 8.34 10.12 -5.04
CA LYS A 173 9.70 9.76 -4.61
C LYS A 173 9.76 8.26 -4.29
N VAL A 174 10.77 7.59 -4.82
CA VAL A 174 10.97 6.13 -4.65
C VAL A 174 11.99 5.88 -3.54
N PHE A 175 11.65 5.00 -2.61
CA PHE A 175 12.55 4.42 -1.62
C PHE A 175 12.65 2.92 -1.85
N VAL A 176 13.86 2.37 -1.73
CA VAL A 176 14.10 0.93 -1.79
C VAL A 176 14.83 0.53 -0.52
N ILE A 177 14.23 -0.39 0.23
CA ILE A 177 14.74 -0.85 1.52
C ILE A 177 14.84 -2.38 1.54
N PRO A 178 15.76 -2.93 2.37
CA PRO A 178 15.89 -4.38 2.57
C PRO A 178 14.63 -5.03 3.16
#